data_AF-A0A1I1LBQ9-F1
#
_entry.id   AF-A0A1I1LBQ9-F1
#
_cell.length_a   1.000
_cell.length_b   1.000
_cell.length_c   1.000
_cell.angle_alpha   90.00
_cell.angle_beta   90.00
_cell.angle_gamma   90.00
#
_symmetry.space_group_name_H-M   'P 1'
#
loop_
_entity.id
_entity.type
_entity.pdbx_description
1 polymer ?
#
loop_
_entity_poly.entity_id
_entity_poly.type
_entity_poly.pdbx_seq_one_letter_code
_entity_poly.pdbx_strand_id
1 'polypeptide(L)'
;MREKNKKVGYSCYEKKMRGFEKPKEKYKRWRRNIKFAYQRIRYGYCDSDIWSIDYWFLNVMPGMLQQLKETTHSYPCFQGSISHAVYGTAVSEDADDAGMKQWDEILSEMIFLLKESNEDTCTRENKYQKEYDKAQEEFDDKYGMFGEKLRTEAEKAEEKKKGTHRIYMLGDVPCQTANYGRRFQRIVFGDFSSCTAQSVQKHHIPAGVAAHFRRLVSVSQS
;
A
#
# COMPACT_ATOMS: atom_id res chain seq x y z
N MET A 1 27.58 0.22 -26.47
CA MET A 1 27.12 -0.96 -25.69
C MET A 1 26.00 -0.48 -24.78
N ARG A 2 24.78 -1.05 -24.87
CA ARG A 2 23.72 -0.74 -23.89
C ARG A 2 24.19 -1.25 -22.53
N GLU A 3 24.35 -0.37 -21.54
CA GLU A 3 24.50 -0.80 -20.15
C GLU A 3 23.34 -1.73 -19.82
N LYS A 4 23.65 -2.95 -19.38
CA LYS A 4 22.63 -3.89 -18.93
C LYS A 4 22.14 -3.33 -17.59
N ASN A 5 21.01 -2.61 -17.60
CA ASN A 5 20.36 -2.18 -16.37
C ASN A 5 20.16 -3.40 -15.48
N LYS A 6 20.86 -3.41 -14.33
CA LYS A 6 20.73 -4.47 -13.35
C LYS A 6 19.29 -4.42 -12.86
N LYS A 7 18.52 -5.48 -13.10
CA LYS A 7 17.16 -5.60 -12.58
C LYS A 7 17.22 -5.54 -11.05
N VAL A 8 16.72 -4.45 -10.48
CA VAL A 8 16.51 -4.32 -9.04
C VAL A 8 15.28 -5.14 -8.70
N GLY A 9 15.48 -6.41 -8.37
CA GLY A 9 14.41 -7.37 -8.14
C GLY A 9 14.09 -7.58 -6.67
N TYR A 10 12.81 -7.67 -6.35
CA TYR A 10 12.33 -8.15 -5.05
C TYR A 10 12.50 -9.67 -4.96
N SER A 11 13.30 -10.15 -4.01
CA SER A 11 13.51 -11.60 -3.81
C SER A 11 12.34 -12.20 -3.02
N CYS A 12 11.62 -13.17 -3.59
CA CYS A 12 10.65 -14.01 -2.83
C CYS A 12 11.31 -15.05 -1.92
N TYR A 13 12.65 -15.01 -1.80
CA TYR A 13 13.36 -15.94 -0.96
C TYR A 13 13.23 -15.49 0.49
N GLU A 14 12.61 -16.35 1.29
CA GLU A 14 12.62 -16.21 2.74
C GLU A 14 14.10 -16.23 3.17
N LYS A 15 14.56 -15.08 3.69
CA LYS A 15 15.91 -14.93 4.22
C LYS A 15 15.97 -15.53 5.62
N LYS A 16 17.16 -15.94 6.03
CA LYS A 16 17.39 -16.36 7.40
C LYS A 16 17.23 -15.16 8.34
N MET A 17 16.23 -15.21 9.22
CA MET A 17 16.15 -14.30 10.36
C MET A 17 17.32 -14.59 11.33
N ARG A 18 17.87 -13.54 11.96
CA ARG A 18 19.10 -13.60 12.78
C ARG A 18 19.07 -14.77 13.78
N GLY A 19 20.21 -15.45 13.99
CA GLY A 19 20.37 -16.54 14.99
C GLY A 19 20.92 -17.86 14.45
N PHE A 20 21.04 -18.88 15.32
CA PHE A 20 21.41 -20.25 14.92
C PHE A 20 20.18 -20.99 14.35
N GLU A 21 20.35 -21.69 13.23
CA GLU A 21 19.26 -22.41 12.57
C GLU A 21 19.55 -23.90 12.57
N LYS A 22 18.61 -24.69 13.09
CA LYS A 22 18.70 -26.14 13.07
C LYS A 22 18.66 -26.65 11.62
N PRO A 23 19.39 -27.72 11.27
CA PRO A 23 19.41 -28.27 9.91
C PRO A 23 18.02 -28.56 9.32
N LYS A 24 17.08 -29.04 10.15
CA LYS A 24 15.69 -29.32 9.73
C LYS A 24 14.95 -28.06 9.26
N GLU A 25 15.13 -26.93 9.94
CA GLU A 25 14.47 -25.67 9.58
C GLU A 25 15.10 -25.07 8.32
N LYS A 26 16.43 -25.21 8.15
CA LYS A 26 17.12 -24.85 6.91
C LYS A 26 16.55 -25.61 5.70
N TYR A 27 16.32 -26.92 5.85
CA TYR A 27 15.73 -27.74 4.79
C TYR A 27 14.27 -27.35 4.49
N LYS A 28 13.45 -27.12 5.52
CA LYS A 28 12.08 -26.63 5.34
C LYS A 28 12.04 -25.29 4.60
N ARG A 29 12.89 -24.32 4.99
CA ARG A 29 12.99 -23.02 4.31
C ARG A 29 13.39 -23.18 2.86
N TRP A 30 14.37 -24.03 2.56
CA TRP A 30 14.78 -24.31 1.19
C TRP A 30 13.64 -24.90 0.35
N ARG A 31 12.88 -25.86 0.87
CA ARG A 31 11.69 -26.40 0.17
C ARG A 31 10.62 -25.34 -0.06
N ARG A 32 10.33 -24.49 0.93
CA ARG A 32 9.39 -23.37 0.77
C ARG A 32 9.85 -22.40 -0.32
N ASN A 33 11.13 -22.04 -0.31
CA ASN A 33 11.72 -21.15 -1.31
C ASN A 33 11.61 -21.71 -2.74
N ILE A 34 11.80 -23.01 -2.93
CA ILE A 34 11.57 -23.66 -4.22
C ILE A 34 10.09 -23.61 -4.62
N LYS A 35 9.18 -23.90 -3.68
CA LYS A 35 7.73 -23.81 -3.93
C LYS A 35 7.35 -22.39 -4.37
N PHE A 36 7.84 -21.35 -3.69
CA PHE A 36 7.56 -19.96 -4.04
C PHE A 36 8.11 -19.57 -5.41
N ALA A 37 9.33 -20.00 -5.74
CA ALA A 37 9.89 -19.79 -7.07
C ALA A 37 9.04 -20.45 -8.17
N TYR A 38 8.60 -21.69 -7.95
CA TYR A 38 7.73 -22.40 -8.90
C TYR A 38 6.38 -21.69 -9.08
N GLN A 39 5.72 -21.29 -7.99
CA GLN A 39 4.44 -20.59 -8.06
C GLN A 39 4.57 -19.28 -8.85
N ARG A 40 5.63 -18.51 -8.63
CA ARG A 40 5.86 -17.27 -9.36
C ARG A 40 6.11 -17.48 -10.85
N ILE A 41 6.82 -18.55 -11.23
CA ILE A 41 7.01 -18.90 -12.66
C ILE A 41 5.68 -19.33 -13.30
N ARG A 42 4.84 -20.08 -12.56
CA ARG A 42 3.60 -20.65 -13.10
C ARG A 42 2.43 -19.68 -13.13
N TYR A 43 2.28 -18.87 -12.08
CA TYR A 43 1.09 -18.03 -11.83
C TYR A 43 1.42 -16.53 -11.77
N GLY A 44 2.70 -16.14 -11.75
CA GLY A 44 3.14 -14.74 -11.62
C GLY A 44 3.32 -14.26 -10.18
N TYR A 45 2.73 -14.95 -9.19
CA TYR A 45 2.84 -14.65 -7.75
C TYR A 45 2.93 -15.93 -6.92
N CYS A 46 3.36 -15.82 -5.65
CA CYS A 46 3.45 -16.97 -4.72
C CYS A 46 2.66 -16.72 -3.43
N ASP A 47 2.48 -17.77 -2.62
CA ASP A 47 1.69 -17.66 -1.37
C ASP A 47 2.27 -16.57 -0.45
N SER A 48 3.59 -16.41 -0.39
CA SER A 48 4.24 -15.35 0.40
C SER A 48 3.87 -13.95 -0.08
N ASP A 49 3.69 -13.76 -1.39
CA ASP A 49 3.29 -12.47 -1.96
C ASP A 49 1.86 -12.14 -1.59
N ILE A 50 0.98 -13.15 -1.52
CA ILE A 50 -0.42 -12.97 -1.13
C ILE A 50 -0.51 -12.48 0.33
N TRP A 51 0.30 -13.05 1.21
CA TRP A 51 0.34 -12.66 2.63
C TRP A 51 0.88 -11.25 2.88
N SER A 52 1.56 -10.65 1.91
CA SER A 52 2.13 -9.30 2.02
C SER A 52 2.03 -8.59 0.67
N ILE A 53 0.81 -8.54 0.13
CA ILE A 53 0.53 -8.10 -1.24
C ILE A 53 0.88 -6.63 -1.44
N ASP A 54 0.60 -5.81 -0.45
CA ASP A 54 0.94 -4.40 -0.34
C ASP A 54 2.46 -4.19 -0.42
N TYR A 55 3.22 -4.86 0.43
CA TYR A 55 4.67 -4.74 0.47
C TYR A 55 5.32 -5.27 -0.80
N TRP A 56 4.85 -6.41 -1.32
CA TRP A 56 5.31 -6.95 -2.60
C TRP A 56 5.03 -5.97 -3.74
N PHE A 57 3.82 -5.44 -3.83
CA PHE A 57 3.39 -4.52 -4.89
C PHE A 57 4.22 -3.24 -4.89
N LEU A 58 4.38 -2.59 -3.74
CA LEU A 58 5.11 -1.33 -3.61
C LEU A 58 6.62 -1.50 -3.85
N ASN A 59 7.18 -2.69 -3.66
CA ASN A 59 8.59 -2.97 -4.00
C ASN A 59 8.79 -3.35 -5.47
N VAL A 60 7.83 -4.04 -6.09
CA VAL A 60 7.97 -4.56 -7.46
C VAL A 60 7.53 -3.53 -8.50
N MET A 61 6.38 -2.87 -8.29
CA MET A 61 5.76 -2.01 -9.29
C MET A 61 6.61 -0.81 -9.70
N PRO A 62 7.24 -0.04 -8.78
CA PRO A 62 8.10 1.07 -9.17
C PRO A 62 9.29 0.61 -10.04
N GLY A 63 9.85 -0.57 -9.73
CA GLY A 63 10.94 -1.16 -10.52
C GLY A 63 10.49 -1.57 -11.92
N MET A 64 9.28 -2.13 -12.05
CA MET A 64 8.69 -2.47 -13.34
C MET A 64 8.40 -1.23 -14.18
N LEU A 65 7.84 -0.17 -13.58
CA LEU A 65 7.57 1.09 -14.26
C LEU A 65 8.87 1.81 -14.66
N GLN A 66 9.91 1.75 -13.84
CA GLN A 66 11.23 2.27 -14.20
C GLN A 66 11.80 1.53 -15.41
N GLN A 67 11.69 0.20 -15.45
CA GLN A 67 12.10 -0.57 -16.61
C GLN A 67 11.26 -0.21 -17.85
N LEU A 68 9.94 -0.03 -17.69
CA LEU A 68 9.06 0.41 -18.77
C LEU A 68 9.51 1.77 -19.32
N LYS A 69 9.78 2.73 -18.43
CA LYS A 69 10.27 4.06 -18.75
C LYS A 69 11.56 4.03 -19.58
N GLU A 70 12.50 3.16 -19.22
CA GLU A 70 13.81 3.07 -19.89
C GLU A 70 13.76 2.28 -21.21
N THR A 71 12.80 1.37 -21.37
CA THR A 71 12.76 0.42 -22.50
C THR A 71 11.72 0.77 -23.56
N THR A 72 10.69 1.54 -23.21
CA THR A 72 9.59 1.87 -24.13
C THR A 72 9.97 3.07 -24.99
N HIS A 73 9.85 2.92 -26.30
CA HIS A 73 10.10 3.97 -27.31
C HIS A 73 8.79 4.57 -27.86
N SER A 74 7.70 4.43 -27.11
CA SER A 74 6.35 4.81 -27.53
C SER A 74 5.52 5.19 -26.31
N TYR A 75 4.46 5.96 -26.54
CA TYR A 75 3.53 6.39 -25.50
C TYR A 75 2.10 5.95 -25.84
N PRO A 76 1.23 5.72 -24.84
CA PRO A 76 -0.18 5.46 -25.08
C PRO A 76 -0.84 6.68 -25.75
N CYS A 77 -1.75 6.43 -26.68
CA CYS A 77 -2.52 7.48 -27.35
C CYS A 77 -3.37 8.25 -26.32
N PHE A 78 -3.15 9.56 -26.19
CA PHE A 78 -3.96 10.43 -25.34
C PHE A 78 -5.30 10.78 -26.02
N GLN A 79 -6.31 11.08 -25.21
CA GLN A 79 -7.64 11.40 -25.73
C GLN A 79 -7.59 12.76 -26.44
N GLY A 80 -7.72 12.76 -27.77
CA GLY A 80 -7.53 13.93 -28.63
C GLY A 80 -6.25 13.90 -29.47
N SER A 81 -5.30 13.01 -29.18
CA SER A 81 -4.22 12.68 -30.12
C SER A 81 -4.73 11.62 -31.09
N ILE A 82 -4.55 11.84 -32.38
CA ILE A 82 -4.92 10.87 -33.41
C ILE A 82 -3.97 9.67 -33.26
N SER A 83 -4.52 8.45 -33.23
CA SER A 83 -3.70 7.26 -32.99
C SER A 83 -2.57 7.14 -34.00
N HIS A 84 -1.37 6.79 -33.54
CA HIS A 84 -0.20 6.49 -34.37
C HIS A 84 -0.45 5.32 -35.37
N ALA A 85 -1.53 4.55 -35.17
CA ALA A 85 -1.99 3.51 -36.10
C ALA A 85 -2.76 4.06 -37.32
N VAL A 86 -3.24 5.31 -37.27
CA VAL A 86 -4.08 5.95 -38.30
C VAL A 86 -3.26 6.83 -39.26
N TYR A 87 -2.18 7.47 -38.78
CA TYR A 87 -1.21 8.15 -39.65
C TYR A 87 0.12 7.40 -39.57
N GLY A 88 0.43 6.62 -40.62
CA GLY A 88 1.79 6.10 -40.79
C GLY A 88 2.78 7.26 -40.93
N THR A 89 3.79 7.29 -40.06
CA THR A 89 5.05 8.06 -40.21
C THR A 89 4.92 9.50 -40.77
N ALA A 90 3.86 10.23 -40.41
CA ALA A 90 3.59 11.58 -40.92
C ALA A 90 3.17 12.55 -39.80
N VAL A 91 3.64 12.30 -38.58
CA VAL A 91 3.61 13.27 -37.47
C VAL A 91 4.93 14.04 -37.51
N SER A 92 4.87 15.36 -37.34
CA SER A 92 6.09 16.19 -37.18
C SER A 92 6.89 15.69 -35.99
N GLU A 93 8.20 15.48 -36.14
CA GLU A 93 9.11 14.97 -35.08
C GLU A 93 8.90 15.69 -33.73
N ASP A 94 8.66 17.01 -33.76
CA ASP A 94 8.41 17.85 -32.58
C ASP A 94 7.17 17.43 -31.74
N ALA A 95 6.13 16.87 -32.38
CA ALA A 95 4.90 16.48 -31.71
C ALA A 95 5.01 15.09 -31.05
N ASP A 96 5.77 14.18 -31.66
CA ASP A 96 6.09 12.88 -31.07
C ASP A 96 7.03 13.04 -29.87
N ASP A 97 8.01 13.96 -29.95
CA ASP A 97 8.91 14.29 -28.83
C ASP A 97 8.16 14.89 -27.64
N ALA A 98 7.17 15.76 -27.89
CA ALA A 98 6.33 16.31 -26.84
C ALA A 98 5.48 15.24 -26.13
N GLY A 99 4.91 14.30 -26.89
CA GLY A 99 4.13 13.18 -26.34
C GLY A 99 4.98 12.22 -25.51
N MET A 100 6.18 11.88 -25.99
CA MET A 100 7.15 11.07 -25.25
C MET A 100 7.58 11.74 -23.94
N LYS A 101 7.82 13.06 -23.95
CA LYS A 101 8.18 13.81 -22.75
C LYS A 101 7.05 13.82 -21.70
N GLN A 102 5.80 14.01 -22.12
CA GLN A 102 4.65 13.93 -21.22
C GLN A 102 4.50 12.53 -20.61
N TRP A 103 4.72 11.48 -21.41
CA TRP A 103 4.67 10.12 -20.90
C TRP A 103 5.80 9.81 -19.92
N ASP A 104 7.01 10.29 -20.18
CA ASP A 104 8.14 10.21 -19.25
C ASP A 104 7.83 10.86 -17.90
N GLU A 105 7.18 12.03 -17.93
CA GLU A 105 6.76 12.77 -16.74
C GLU A 105 5.69 12.00 -15.95
N ILE A 106 4.66 11.46 -16.63
CA ILE A 106 3.62 10.64 -16.01
C ILE A 106 4.23 9.39 -15.35
N LEU A 107 5.11 8.67 -16.05
CA LEU A 107 5.79 7.50 -15.47
C LEU A 107 6.62 7.88 -14.25
N SER A 108 7.30 9.03 -14.29
CA SER A 108 8.07 9.55 -13.16
C SER A 108 7.18 9.84 -11.95
N GLU A 109 6.04 10.49 -12.18
CA GLU A 109 5.06 10.79 -11.14
C GLU A 109 4.48 9.50 -10.52
N MET A 110 4.09 8.52 -11.35
CA MET A 110 3.60 7.23 -10.87
C MET A 110 4.64 6.49 -10.01
N ILE A 111 5.91 6.47 -10.45
CA ILE A 111 7.01 5.85 -9.70
C ILE A 111 7.22 6.58 -8.36
N PHE A 112 7.16 7.90 -8.35
CA PHE A 112 7.29 8.70 -7.14
C PHE A 112 6.15 8.41 -6.14
N LEU A 113 4.90 8.47 -6.59
CA LEU A 113 3.74 8.24 -5.74
C LEU A 113 3.73 6.84 -5.11
N LEU A 114 4.11 5.81 -5.88
CA LEU A 114 4.20 4.45 -5.35
C LEU A 114 5.32 4.31 -4.30
N LYS A 115 6.45 5.00 -4.47
CA LYS A 115 7.52 5.03 -3.46
C LYS A 115 7.10 5.78 -2.20
N GLU A 116 6.39 6.90 -2.34
CA GLU A 116 5.86 7.66 -1.20
C GLU A 116 4.72 6.94 -0.48
N SER A 117 4.02 6.02 -1.16
CA SER A 117 2.96 5.20 -0.55
C SER A 117 3.51 4.10 0.38
N ASN A 118 4.81 3.82 0.32
CA ASN A 118 5.45 2.83 1.18
C ASN A 118 5.87 3.47 2.51
N GLU A 119 5.35 2.95 3.62
CA GLU A 119 5.60 3.46 4.98
C GLU A 119 7.09 3.56 5.32
N ASP A 120 7.91 2.64 4.82
CA ASP A 120 9.35 2.61 5.08
C ASP A 120 10.13 3.73 4.36
N THR A 121 9.61 4.20 3.22
CA THR A 121 10.30 5.17 2.34
C THR A 121 9.55 6.50 2.22
N CYS A 122 8.38 6.63 2.83
CA CYS A 122 7.57 7.83 2.82
C CYS A 122 8.33 8.99 3.47
N THR A 123 8.40 10.13 2.77
CA THR A 123 9.02 11.33 3.33
C THR A 123 8.14 12.04 4.34
N ARG A 124 6.83 11.75 4.34
CA ARG A 124 5.84 12.45 5.16
C ARG A 124 5.55 11.67 6.44
N GLU A 125 5.88 12.28 7.58
CA GLU A 125 5.51 11.72 8.88
C GLU A 125 4.02 11.90 9.18
N ASN A 126 3.42 10.89 9.82
CA ASN A 126 2.07 10.97 10.33
C ASN A 126 2.03 11.91 11.55
N LYS A 127 1.26 13.00 11.43
CA LYS A 127 1.09 14.04 12.47
C LYS A 127 0.59 13.48 13.81
N TYR A 128 -0.13 12.37 13.77
CA TYR A 128 -0.72 11.74 14.95
C TYR A 128 0.13 10.62 15.52
N GLN A 129 1.23 10.25 14.87
CA GLN A 129 2.07 9.13 15.29
C GLN A 129 2.57 9.30 16.71
N LYS A 130 3.13 10.47 17.04
CA LYS A 130 3.67 10.75 18.39
C LYS A 130 2.62 10.71 19.49
N GLU A 131 1.40 11.21 19.21
CA GLU A 131 0.30 11.17 20.18
C GLU A 131 -0.21 9.74 20.37
N TYR A 132 -0.30 8.98 19.28
CA TYR A 132 -0.68 7.58 19.29
C TYR A 132 0.33 6.73 20.05
N ASP A 133 1.62 6.86 19.73
CA ASP A 133 2.72 6.13 20.37
C ASP A 133 2.74 6.41 21.87
N LYS A 134 2.59 7.67 22.28
CA LYS A 134 2.52 8.04 23.69
C LYS A 134 1.32 7.38 24.39
N ALA A 135 0.14 7.39 23.76
CA ALA A 135 -1.03 6.77 24.36
C ALA A 135 -0.92 5.24 24.41
N GLN A 136 -0.25 4.64 23.43
CA GLN A 136 0.06 3.22 23.41
C GLN A 136 1.05 2.86 24.52
N GLU A 137 2.10 3.65 24.73
CA GLU A 137 3.04 3.51 25.85
C GLU A 137 2.32 3.63 27.21
N GLU A 138 1.48 4.64 27.39
CA GLU A 138 0.68 4.80 28.62
C GLU A 138 -0.26 3.60 28.86
N PHE A 139 -0.81 3.02 27.78
CA PHE A 139 -1.63 1.81 27.85
C PHE A 139 -0.79 0.59 28.21
N ASP A 140 0.36 0.40 27.59
CA ASP A 140 1.26 -0.74 27.83
C ASP A 140 1.85 -0.70 29.23
N ASP A 141 2.20 0.48 29.76
CA ASP A 141 2.65 0.66 31.15
C ASP A 141 1.54 0.29 32.14
N LYS A 142 0.33 0.79 31.88
CA LYS A 142 -0.80 0.61 32.79
C LYS A 142 -1.34 -0.80 32.76
N TYR A 143 -1.48 -1.40 31.58
CA TYR A 143 -2.21 -2.65 31.36
C TYR A 143 -1.35 -3.81 30.84
N GLY A 144 -0.12 -3.57 30.41
CA GLY A 144 0.76 -4.53 29.74
C GLY A 144 0.55 -4.54 28.21
N MET A 145 1.53 -5.05 27.45
CA MET A 145 1.59 -5.06 25.97
C MET A 145 0.30 -5.48 25.23
N PHE A 146 -0.56 -6.28 25.85
CA PHE A 146 -1.84 -6.74 25.28
C PHE A 146 -3.00 -6.60 26.27
N GLY A 147 -2.87 -5.68 27.23
CA GLY A 147 -3.83 -5.47 28.30
C GLY A 147 -3.97 -6.67 29.23
N GLU A 148 -2.87 -7.37 29.53
CA GLU A 148 -2.88 -8.57 30.40
C GLU A 148 -3.48 -8.31 31.78
N LYS A 149 -3.36 -7.07 32.29
CA LYS A 149 -3.92 -6.63 33.57
C LYS A 149 -5.41 -6.29 33.50
N LEU A 150 -6.00 -6.13 32.31
CA LEU A 150 -7.45 -5.95 32.12
C LEU A 150 -8.22 -7.26 32.18
N ARG A 151 -7.53 -8.40 32.13
CA ARG A 151 -8.14 -9.71 32.12
C ARG A 151 -8.75 -10.07 33.47
N THR A 152 -10.04 -10.38 33.46
CA THR A 152 -10.71 -10.95 34.62
C THR A 152 -10.36 -12.42 34.81
N GLU A 153 -10.41 -12.92 36.05
CA GLU A 153 -10.08 -14.33 36.35
C GLU A 153 -11.06 -15.32 35.70
N ALA A 154 -12.32 -14.90 35.54
CA ALA A 154 -13.36 -15.66 34.83
C ALA A 154 -13.01 -15.82 33.34
N GLU A 155 -12.56 -14.75 32.67
CA GLU A 155 -12.14 -14.80 31.28
C GLU A 155 -10.89 -15.69 31.12
N LYS A 156 -9.90 -15.57 32.01
CA LYS A 156 -8.71 -16.45 32.00
C LYS A 156 -9.07 -17.94 32.16
N ALA A 157 -10.09 -18.26 32.96
CA ALA A 157 -10.55 -19.63 33.14
C ALA A 157 -11.28 -20.18 31.90
N GLU A 158 -12.04 -19.34 31.19
CA GLU A 158 -12.65 -19.72 29.91
C GLU A 158 -11.63 -19.85 28.78
N GLU A 159 -10.66 -18.95 28.71
CA GLU A 159 -9.56 -18.98 27.75
C GLU A 159 -8.76 -20.29 27.87
N LYS A 160 -8.47 -20.74 29.11
CA LYS A 160 -7.83 -22.04 29.35
C LYS A 160 -8.65 -23.23 28.84
N LYS A 161 -9.99 -23.13 28.88
CA LYS A 161 -10.89 -24.19 28.39
C LYS A 161 -10.99 -24.19 26.85
N LYS A 162 -11.05 -23.00 26.24
CA LYS A 162 -11.24 -22.83 24.79
C LYS A 162 -9.92 -22.83 24.01
N GLY A 163 -8.79 -22.66 24.68
CA GLY A 163 -7.47 -22.50 24.06
C GLY A 163 -7.31 -21.17 23.30
N THR A 164 -8.19 -20.21 23.54
CA THR A 164 -8.20 -18.89 22.89
C THR A 164 -7.65 -17.83 23.83
N HIS A 165 -7.01 -16.80 23.30
CA HIS A 165 -6.46 -15.70 24.09
C HIS A 165 -7.03 -14.37 23.62
N ARG A 166 -7.69 -13.62 24.52
CA ARG A 166 -8.22 -12.30 24.20
C ARG A 166 -7.12 -11.26 24.35
N ILE A 167 -7.02 -10.42 23.32
CA ILE A 167 -6.12 -9.28 23.25
C ILE A 167 -6.97 -8.02 23.46
N TYR A 168 -6.52 -7.13 24.34
CA TYR A 168 -7.14 -5.82 24.51
C TYR A 168 -6.26 -4.77 23.84
N MET A 169 -6.90 -3.90 23.06
CA MET A 169 -6.26 -2.79 22.35
C MET A 169 -6.61 -1.47 23.05
N LEU A 170 -5.90 -0.40 22.68
CA LEU A 170 -6.17 0.97 23.15
C LEU A 170 -7.65 1.38 23.05
N GLY A 171 -8.33 0.92 21.99
CA GLY A 171 -9.75 1.17 21.74
C GLY A 171 -10.73 0.44 22.66
N ASP A 172 -10.29 -0.57 23.42
CA ASP A 172 -11.16 -1.31 24.34
C ASP A 172 -11.30 -0.64 25.72
N VAL A 173 -10.54 0.44 25.97
CA VAL A 173 -10.58 1.18 27.24
C VAL A 173 -11.58 2.35 27.14
N PRO A 174 -12.62 2.40 28.01
CA PRO A 174 -13.70 3.39 27.93
C PRO A 174 -13.26 4.86 28.02
N CYS A 175 -12.13 5.16 28.68
CA CYS A 175 -11.63 6.53 28.79
C CYS A 175 -10.92 7.03 27.51
N GLN A 176 -10.51 6.12 26.63
CA GLN A 176 -9.81 6.45 25.39
C GLN A 176 -10.77 6.49 24.19
N THR A 177 -11.83 5.67 24.17
CA THR A 177 -12.85 5.67 23.10
C THR A 177 -13.53 7.03 22.87
N ALA A 178 -13.76 7.84 23.91
CA ALA A 178 -14.38 9.15 23.80
C ALA A 178 -13.48 10.23 23.13
N ASN A 179 -12.16 10.07 23.23
CA ASN A 179 -11.17 10.96 22.60
C ASN A 179 -10.77 10.43 21.21
N TYR A 180 -10.60 9.11 21.05
CA TYR A 180 -10.21 8.48 19.79
C TYR A 180 -11.37 8.37 18.79
N GLY A 181 -12.60 8.07 19.21
CA GLY A 181 -13.75 7.98 18.31
C GLY A 181 -14.03 9.28 17.56
N ARG A 182 -13.87 10.43 18.24
CA ARG A 182 -13.98 11.76 17.61
C ARG A 182 -12.78 12.13 16.72
N ARG A 183 -11.59 11.61 17.03
CA ARG A 183 -10.34 11.93 16.30
C ARG A 183 -10.17 11.03 15.06
N PHE A 184 -10.51 9.75 15.16
CA PHE A 184 -10.47 8.78 14.06
C PHE A 184 -11.50 9.14 12.96
N GLN A 185 -12.72 9.57 13.33
CA GLN A 185 -13.68 10.10 12.36
C GLN A 185 -13.16 11.35 11.65
N ARG A 186 -12.42 12.23 12.34
CA ARG A 186 -11.85 13.46 11.76
C ARG A 186 -10.68 13.17 10.81
N ILE A 187 -9.85 12.16 11.12
CA ILE A 187 -8.71 11.75 10.31
C ILE A 187 -9.14 10.96 9.07
N VAL A 188 -10.06 10.00 9.24
CA VAL A 188 -10.48 9.12 8.13
C VAL A 188 -11.48 9.79 7.20
N PHE A 189 -12.42 10.59 7.71
CA PHE A 189 -13.47 11.24 6.89
C PHE A 189 -13.23 12.74 6.63
N GLY A 190 -12.43 13.43 7.45
CA GLY A 190 -12.13 14.86 7.25
C GLY A 190 -11.09 15.11 6.15
N ASP A 191 -10.08 14.25 6.04
CA ASP A 191 -9.01 14.42 5.04
C ASP A 191 -9.30 13.76 3.69
N PHE A 192 -10.22 12.79 3.63
CA PHE A 192 -10.74 12.31 2.34
C PHE A 192 -11.52 13.41 1.61
N SER A 193 -12.28 14.23 2.36
CA SER A 193 -13.00 15.39 1.82
C SER A 193 -12.06 16.51 1.35
N SER A 194 -10.89 16.70 1.95
CA SER A 194 -9.97 17.78 1.57
C SER A 194 -9.07 17.39 0.37
N CYS A 195 -8.61 16.12 0.31
CA CYS A 195 -7.82 15.62 -0.83
C CYS A 195 -8.65 15.51 -2.12
N THR A 196 -9.89 15.00 -2.06
CA THR A 196 -10.77 15.02 -3.24
C THR A 196 -11.27 16.42 -3.60
N ALA A 197 -11.55 17.31 -2.64
CA ALA A 197 -11.95 18.68 -2.95
C ALA A 197 -10.83 19.50 -3.62
N GLN A 198 -9.57 19.32 -3.22
CA GLN A 198 -8.43 19.99 -3.87
C GLN A 198 -8.15 19.45 -5.28
N SER A 199 -8.42 18.17 -5.54
CA SER A 199 -8.34 17.59 -6.90
C SER A 199 -9.49 18.06 -7.80
N VAL A 200 -10.72 18.16 -7.26
CA VAL A 200 -11.92 18.60 -7.99
C VAL A 200 -11.90 20.10 -8.29
N GLN A 201 -11.23 20.94 -7.49
CA GLN A 201 -11.03 22.36 -7.82
C GLN A 201 -10.01 22.58 -8.94
N LYS A 202 -9.07 21.65 -9.16
CA LYS A 202 -8.05 21.76 -10.22
C LYS A 202 -8.53 21.25 -11.58
N HIS A 203 -9.52 20.38 -11.63
CA HIS A 203 -10.10 19.88 -12.88
C HIS A 203 -11.61 20.14 -12.89
N HIS A 204 -12.05 21.02 -13.80
CA HIS A 204 -13.42 21.49 -13.95
C HIS A 204 -14.37 20.34 -14.37
N ILE A 205 -14.79 19.52 -13.40
CA ILE A 205 -15.76 18.44 -13.62
C ILE A 205 -17.17 19.05 -13.49
N PRO A 206 -18.03 18.95 -14.52
CA PRO A 206 -19.34 19.60 -14.54
C PRO A 206 -20.28 19.07 -13.45
N ALA A 207 -21.02 19.99 -12.84
CA ALA A 207 -21.82 19.82 -11.62
C ALA A 207 -22.87 18.68 -11.63
N GLY A 208 -23.18 18.10 -12.80
CA GLY A 208 -24.14 16.99 -12.93
C GLY A 208 -23.67 15.66 -12.34
N VAL A 209 -22.36 15.39 -12.31
CA VAL A 209 -21.81 14.10 -11.84
C VAL A 209 -21.79 14.02 -10.30
N ALA A 210 -21.61 15.16 -9.63
CA ALA A 210 -21.57 15.25 -8.16
C ALA A 210 -22.93 14.94 -7.50
N ALA A 211 -24.04 15.22 -8.18
CA ALA A 211 -25.39 14.95 -7.66
C ALA A 211 -25.70 13.44 -7.59
N HIS A 212 -25.12 12.64 -8.48
CA HIS A 212 -25.36 11.20 -8.52
C HIS A 212 -24.60 10.44 -7.42
N PHE A 213 -23.43 10.93 -7.01
CA PHE A 213 -22.64 10.34 -5.92
C PHE A 213 -23.24 10.60 -4.53
N ARG A 214 -23.80 11.80 -4.28
CA ARG A 214 -24.48 12.08 -2.99
C ARG A 214 -25.70 11.20 -2.75
N ARG A 215 -26.42 10.81 -3.82
CA ARG A 215 -27.62 9.98 -3.71
C ARG A 215 -27.33 8.51 -3.40
N LEU A 216 -26.14 8.01 -3.76
CA LEU A 216 -25.71 6.65 -3.43
C LEU A 216 -25.27 6.53 -1.96
N VAL A 217 -24.70 7.58 -1.38
CA VAL A 217 -24.24 7.58 0.03
C VAL A 217 -25.42 7.63 1.01
N SER A 218 -26.55 8.27 0.66
CA SER A 218 -27.72 8.33 1.55
C SER A 218 -28.52 7.03 1.64
N VAL A 219 -28.38 6.11 0.68
CA VAL A 219 -29.13 4.84 0.67
C VAL A 219 -28.46 3.75 1.52
N SER A 220 -27.19 3.92 1.89
CA SER A 220 -26.46 2.94 2.71
C SER A 220 -26.64 3.12 4.23
N GLN A 221 -27.50 4.05 4.68
CA GLN A 221 -27.75 4.33 6.10
C GLN A 221 -29.20 4.04 6.55
N SER A 222 -29.99 3.31 5.75
CA SER A 222 -31.31 2.81 6.15
C SER A 222 -31.31 1.29 6.31
#